data_AF-A0AAW9B725-F1
#
_entry.id   AF-A0AAW9B725-F1
#
_cell.length_a   1.000
_cell.length_b   1.000
_cell.length_c   1.000
_cell.angle_alpha   90.00
_cell.angle_beta   90.00
_cell.angle_gamma   90.00
#
_symmetry.space_group_name_H-M   'P 1'
#
loop_
_entity.id
_entity.type
_entity.pdbx_description
1 polymer ?
#
loop_
_entity_poly.entity_id
_entity_poly.type
_entity_poly.pdbx_seq_one_letter_code
_entity_poly.pdbx_strand_id
1 'polypeptide(L)'
;MDLYTNRTSKNDFIKHGITDHIEDGMDLFIASAFFTEFDVIDEVLGKGCNLKIIVRLGFPTSPSALDRLLNNNKVEARFFTTNSFHPKLYIFGDKSILLGSANLTRSAIYSNQEVMIGIHPEDHRFIELQELFSEYWRDAKVLNRDAVKCYRSIYNKYYHANKLLNDMEHDVIDTMGDVNFSNINRGKKKASQKSIFQDTYQRSYQESVSAFNRIVEIYKTFDRKVNGDLIPLRLEIDSFFSFVRDFYATQDTWKHQPLGWDEQQRSKTAKLINEWMNTKWEHFEDRIVPHNYPLIKKVLGSKEAIISASMIDIVEALCVLHSFHDRFRFYKGGLNTLKESFMGSNEEQRVKKTLIYLLYGTGDPVTRMANCIYDSEYKLNQFGKSNVQELIGWINKEDLPVINGRTTKVLRYFGNKVVQVSE
;
A
#
# COMPACT_ATOMS: atom_id res chain seq x y z
N MET A 1 -15.30 27.08 2.11
CA MET A 1 -14.77 25.72 2.34
C MET A 1 -13.86 25.50 1.17
N ASP A 2 -12.58 25.27 1.40
CA ASP A 2 -11.58 25.48 0.32
C ASP A 2 -10.95 24.15 -0.11
N LEU A 3 -11.58 23.03 0.27
CA LEU A 3 -11.18 21.67 -0.08
C LEU A 3 -12.44 20.85 -0.36
N TYR A 4 -12.52 20.28 -1.56
CA TYR A 4 -13.62 19.44 -2.02
C TYR A 4 -13.08 18.09 -2.49
N THR A 5 -13.68 16.99 -2.01
CA THR A 5 -13.16 15.64 -2.24
C THR A 5 -14.21 14.54 -2.42
N ASN A 6 -15.49 14.90 -2.58
CA ASN A 6 -16.61 13.97 -2.70
C ASN A 6 -16.77 12.99 -1.52
N ARG A 7 -16.35 13.36 -0.31
CA ARG A 7 -16.57 12.56 0.90
C ARG A 7 -17.99 12.75 1.40
N THR A 8 -18.76 11.66 1.43
CA THR A 8 -20.11 11.67 1.99
C THR A 8 -20.12 12.12 3.46
N SER A 9 -19.09 11.74 4.23
CA SER A 9 -18.98 12.08 5.66
C SER A 9 -18.70 13.56 5.94
N LYS A 10 -18.24 14.32 4.94
CA LYS A 10 -17.94 15.75 5.06
C LYS A 10 -18.84 16.63 4.19
N ASN A 11 -19.69 16.03 3.36
CA ASN A 11 -20.56 16.73 2.40
C ASN A 11 -19.80 17.70 1.47
N ASP A 12 -18.55 17.36 1.13
CA ASP A 12 -17.60 18.23 0.41
C ASP A 12 -17.51 17.86 -1.07
N PHE A 13 -18.67 17.73 -1.72
CA PHE A 13 -18.78 17.35 -3.12
C PHE A 13 -18.25 18.43 -4.06
N ILE A 14 -17.61 18.03 -5.17
CA ILE A 14 -17.11 18.98 -6.17
C ILE A 14 -18.24 19.85 -6.72
N LYS A 15 -19.45 19.29 -6.87
CA LYS A 15 -20.64 20.07 -7.24
C LYS A 15 -20.80 21.32 -6.37
N HIS A 16 -20.69 21.19 -5.05
CA HIS A 16 -20.81 22.33 -4.12
C HIS A 16 -19.70 23.36 -4.36
N GLY A 17 -18.47 22.91 -4.60
CA GLY A 17 -17.36 23.80 -4.95
C GLY A 17 -17.57 24.59 -6.24
N ILE A 18 -18.38 24.08 -7.17
CA ILE A 18 -18.78 24.83 -8.36
C ILE A 18 -19.98 25.72 -8.07
N THR A 19 -21.06 25.19 -7.50
CA THR A 19 -22.33 25.91 -7.34
C THR A 19 -22.29 27.04 -6.32
N ASP A 20 -21.53 26.84 -5.23
CA ASP A 20 -21.45 27.79 -4.11
C ASP A 20 -20.63 29.02 -4.46
N HIS A 21 -19.77 28.93 -5.48
CA HIS A 21 -18.88 30.01 -5.92
C HIS A 21 -19.50 30.86 -7.04
N ILE A 22 -20.68 30.50 -7.55
CA ILE A 22 -21.35 31.20 -8.65
C ILE A 22 -22.35 32.23 -8.11
N GLU A 23 -22.27 33.44 -8.64
CA GLU A 23 -23.23 34.53 -8.44
C GLU A 23 -23.91 34.92 -9.75
N ASP A 24 -25.03 35.64 -9.65
CA ASP A 24 -25.83 36.01 -10.82
C ASP A 24 -25.03 36.90 -11.79
N GLY A 25 -25.05 36.54 -13.07
CA GLY A 25 -24.39 37.30 -14.14
C GLY A 25 -22.86 37.26 -14.15
N MET A 26 -22.23 36.37 -13.38
CA MET A 26 -20.77 36.23 -13.29
C MET A 26 -20.14 35.70 -14.60
N ASP A 27 -18.88 36.08 -14.87
CA ASP A 27 -18.05 35.44 -15.88
C ASP A 27 -17.32 34.21 -15.31
N LEU A 28 -17.48 33.07 -15.98
CA LEU A 28 -16.87 31.80 -15.61
C LEU A 28 -15.88 31.35 -16.68
N PHE A 29 -14.69 30.92 -16.26
CA PHE A 29 -13.65 30.42 -17.16
C PHE A 29 -13.27 29.00 -16.76
N ILE A 30 -13.48 28.03 -17.65
CA ILE A 30 -13.24 26.61 -17.38
C ILE A 30 -12.25 26.05 -18.39
N ALA A 31 -11.11 25.55 -17.92
CA ALA A 31 -10.21 24.70 -18.71
C ALA A 31 -10.25 23.28 -18.13
N SER A 32 -10.96 22.38 -18.81
CA SER A 32 -11.12 20.99 -18.38
C SER A 32 -10.75 20.05 -19.52
N ALA A 33 -9.88 19.08 -19.25
CA ALA A 33 -9.49 18.09 -20.25
C ALA A 33 -10.70 17.36 -20.83
N PHE A 34 -11.63 16.94 -19.96
CA PHE A 34 -12.78 16.14 -20.35
C PHE A 34 -14.10 16.81 -20.01
N PHE A 35 -15.09 16.60 -20.88
CA PHE A 35 -16.42 17.17 -20.71
C PHE A 35 -17.52 16.18 -21.09
N THR A 36 -18.28 15.70 -20.10
CA THR A 36 -19.46 14.85 -20.32
C THR A 36 -20.69 15.30 -19.55
N GLU A 37 -20.51 16.16 -18.53
CA GLU A 37 -21.58 16.59 -17.63
C GLU A 37 -22.03 18.01 -17.95
N PHE A 38 -23.15 18.14 -18.66
CA PHE A 38 -23.70 19.45 -18.98
C PHE A 38 -24.62 19.98 -17.88
N ASP A 39 -25.17 19.15 -17.00
CA ASP A 39 -26.25 19.59 -16.10
C ASP A 39 -25.74 20.64 -15.08
N VAL A 40 -24.47 20.54 -14.68
CA VAL A 40 -23.82 21.59 -13.86
C VAL A 40 -23.64 22.90 -14.63
N ILE A 41 -23.37 22.82 -15.93
CA ILE A 41 -23.30 24.01 -16.80
C ILE A 41 -24.68 24.63 -16.99
N ASP A 42 -25.74 23.82 -17.03
CA ASP A 42 -27.11 24.32 -17.10
C ASP A 42 -27.47 25.14 -15.84
N GLU A 43 -27.04 24.69 -14.65
CA GLU A 43 -27.19 25.44 -13.40
C GLU A 43 -26.43 26.78 -13.44
N VAL A 44 -25.20 26.80 -13.99
CA VAL A 44 -24.40 28.02 -14.18
C VAL A 44 -25.12 29.01 -15.10
N LEU A 45 -25.60 28.53 -16.25
CA LEU A 45 -26.27 29.34 -17.26
C LEU A 45 -27.64 29.83 -16.78
N GLY A 46 -28.32 29.06 -15.93
CA GLY A 46 -29.57 29.45 -15.26
C GLY A 46 -29.44 30.67 -14.36
N LYS A 47 -28.25 30.91 -13.77
CA LYS A 47 -27.91 32.15 -13.04
C LYS A 47 -27.52 33.31 -13.95
N GLY A 48 -27.66 33.16 -15.27
CA GLY A 48 -27.36 34.19 -16.24
C GLY A 48 -25.87 34.47 -16.45
N CYS A 49 -24.98 33.60 -15.98
CA CYS A 49 -23.53 33.72 -16.14
C CYS A 49 -23.09 33.62 -17.61
N ASN A 50 -21.92 34.20 -17.93
CA ASN A 50 -21.23 33.98 -19.20
C ASN A 50 -20.12 32.94 -19.00
N LEU A 51 -19.96 32.03 -19.95
CA LEU A 51 -19.01 30.92 -19.84
C LEU A 51 -18.01 30.93 -20.98
N LYS A 52 -16.72 30.96 -20.64
CA LYS A 52 -15.62 30.60 -21.53
C LYS A 52 -15.09 29.24 -21.17
N ILE A 53 -15.21 28.27 -22.07
CA ILE A 53 -14.80 26.89 -21.81
C ILE A 53 -13.79 26.38 -22.84
N ILE A 54 -12.74 25.72 -22.36
CA ILE A 54 -11.74 25.02 -23.16
C ILE A 54 -11.78 23.54 -22.82
N VAL A 55 -11.94 22.69 -23.85
CA VAL A 55 -11.96 21.23 -23.69
C VAL A 55 -10.95 20.53 -24.59
N ARG A 56 -10.55 19.31 -24.22
CA ARG A 56 -9.87 18.41 -25.16
C ARG A 56 -10.90 17.59 -25.93
N LEU A 57 -10.74 17.52 -27.24
CA LEU A 57 -11.45 16.53 -28.07
C LEU A 57 -10.72 15.19 -27.99
N GLY A 58 -11.35 14.23 -27.33
CA GLY A 58 -10.84 12.88 -27.09
C GLY A 58 -11.69 12.21 -26.01
N PHE A 59 -11.70 10.88 -25.95
CA PHE A 59 -12.47 10.18 -24.92
C PHE A 59 -12.04 10.61 -23.51
N PRO A 60 -12.98 10.79 -22.55
CA PRO A 60 -14.43 10.59 -22.69
C PRO A 60 -15.25 11.81 -23.13
N THR A 61 -14.68 12.92 -23.62
CA THR A 61 -15.45 14.13 -24.00
C THR A 61 -16.62 13.80 -24.92
N SER A 62 -17.84 14.18 -24.53
CA SER A 62 -19.07 13.76 -25.20
C SER A 62 -19.44 14.72 -26.33
N PRO A 63 -19.58 14.25 -27.59
CA PRO A 63 -20.10 15.06 -28.68
C PRO A 63 -21.49 15.66 -28.39
N SER A 64 -22.37 14.94 -27.68
CA SER A 64 -23.70 15.45 -27.33
C SER A 64 -23.65 16.59 -26.30
N ALA A 65 -22.69 16.55 -25.37
CA ALA A 65 -22.49 17.64 -24.42
C ALA A 65 -21.96 18.90 -25.15
N LEU A 66 -21.06 18.71 -26.12
CA LEU A 66 -20.55 19.80 -26.97
C LEU A 66 -21.65 20.47 -27.80
N ASP A 67 -22.60 19.69 -28.37
CA ASP A 67 -23.75 20.27 -29.07
C ASP A 67 -24.58 21.16 -28.14
N ARG A 68 -24.85 20.71 -26.90
CA ARG A 68 -25.61 21.49 -25.92
C ARG A 68 -24.92 22.81 -25.59
N LEU A 69 -23.59 22.85 -25.49
CA LEU A 69 -22.82 24.08 -25.27
C LEU A 69 -23.04 25.09 -26.40
N LEU A 70 -22.96 24.66 -27.66
CA LEU A 70 -23.08 25.55 -28.82
C LEU A 70 -24.49 26.10 -29.04
N ASN A 71 -25.50 25.59 -28.33
CA ASN A 71 -26.87 26.08 -28.41
C ASN A 71 -27.17 27.24 -27.44
N ASN A 72 -26.19 27.69 -26.66
CA ASN A 72 -26.34 28.80 -25.73
C ASN A 72 -25.50 30.02 -26.16
N ASN A 73 -26.11 31.20 -26.23
CA ASN A 73 -25.45 32.43 -26.67
C ASN A 73 -24.52 33.07 -25.62
N LYS A 74 -24.57 32.61 -24.37
CA LYS A 74 -23.66 33.03 -23.29
C LYS A 74 -22.44 32.13 -23.15
N VAL A 75 -22.25 31.20 -24.08
CA VAL A 75 -21.13 30.24 -24.07
C VAL A 75 -20.19 30.53 -25.23
N GLU A 76 -18.93 30.73 -24.91
CA GLU A 76 -17.82 30.67 -25.85
C GLU A 76 -17.03 29.38 -25.58
N ALA A 77 -16.90 28.52 -26.59
CA ALA A 77 -16.20 27.24 -26.45
C ALA A 77 -14.98 27.17 -27.38
N ARG A 78 -13.87 26.67 -26.83
CA ARG A 78 -12.64 26.37 -27.58
C ARG A 78 -12.17 24.95 -27.29
N PHE A 79 -11.27 24.45 -28.12
CA PHE A 79 -10.75 23.10 -27.98
C PHE A 79 -9.28 22.95 -28.36
N PHE A 80 -8.68 21.91 -27.78
CA PHE A 80 -7.44 21.29 -28.22
C PHE A 80 -7.69 19.84 -28.63
N THR A 81 -6.83 19.28 -29.49
CA THR A 81 -6.86 17.86 -29.87
C THR A 81 -5.70 17.07 -29.27
N THR A 82 -4.68 17.74 -28.73
CA THR A 82 -3.49 17.10 -28.17
C THR A 82 -3.77 16.46 -26.82
N ASN A 83 -3.28 15.23 -26.62
CA ASN A 83 -3.40 14.48 -25.36
C ASN A 83 -2.68 15.15 -24.17
N SER A 84 -1.81 16.14 -24.44
CA SER A 84 -1.11 16.90 -23.41
C SER A 84 -2.00 17.93 -22.70
N PHE A 85 -3.10 18.38 -23.32
CA PHE A 85 -4.05 19.27 -22.65
C PHE A 85 -4.82 18.47 -21.60
N HIS A 86 -4.43 18.65 -20.33
CA HIS A 86 -5.06 17.97 -19.21
C HIS A 86 -5.38 18.84 -17.97
N PRO A 87 -5.56 20.17 -18.06
CA PRO A 87 -5.92 20.97 -16.89
C PRO A 87 -7.33 20.63 -16.37
N LYS A 88 -7.58 20.98 -15.11
CA LYS A 88 -8.89 21.05 -14.46
C LYS A 88 -8.92 22.31 -13.61
N LEU A 89 -9.18 23.42 -14.29
CA LEU A 89 -9.11 24.76 -13.75
C LEU A 89 -10.46 25.46 -13.96
N TYR A 90 -11.02 25.99 -12.89
CA TYR A 90 -12.32 26.66 -12.86
C TYR A 90 -12.13 28.01 -12.19
N ILE A 91 -12.36 29.10 -12.90
CA ILE A 91 -12.15 30.47 -12.43
C ILE A 91 -13.50 31.17 -12.37
N PHE A 92 -13.88 31.61 -11.18
CA PHE A 92 -15.14 32.29 -10.87
C PHE A 92 -14.89 33.80 -10.79
N GLY A 93 -14.89 34.44 -11.96
CA GLY A 93 -14.58 35.86 -12.10
C GLY A 93 -13.22 36.24 -11.48
N ASP A 94 -13.27 37.25 -10.62
CA ASP A 94 -12.18 37.77 -9.81
C ASP A 94 -12.25 37.29 -8.35
N LYS A 95 -13.12 36.32 -8.03
CA LYS A 95 -13.43 35.93 -6.65
C LYS A 95 -12.69 34.71 -6.17
N SER A 96 -12.62 33.67 -6.99
CA SER A 96 -12.06 32.39 -6.56
C SER A 96 -11.70 31.51 -7.75
N ILE A 97 -10.78 30.59 -7.50
CA ILE A 97 -10.38 29.54 -8.45
C ILE A 97 -10.53 28.19 -7.76
N LEU A 98 -11.10 27.22 -8.46
CA LEU A 98 -11.08 25.83 -8.07
C LEU A 98 -10.10 25.06 -8.97
N LEU A 99 -9.09 24.44 -8.36
CA LEU A 99 -8.01 23.73 -9.05
C LEU A 99 -7.81 22.32 -8.49
N GLY A 100 -7.62 21.32 -9.35
CA GLY A 100 -7.31 19.96 -8.88
C GLY A 100 -7.47 18.86 -9.91
N SER A 101 -8.08 17.74 -9.52
CA SER A 101 -8.18 16.53 -10.35
C SER A 101 -9.52 16.37 -11.10
N ALA A 102 -10.58 17.04 -10.67
CA ALA A 102 -11.93 16.81 -11.16
C ALA A 102 -12.15 17.43 -12.55
N ASN A 103 -12.34 16.59 -13.57
CA ASN A 103 -12.82 17.06 -14.87
C ASN A 103 -14.32 17.39 -14.81
N LEU A 104 -14.83 18.05 -15.85
CA LEU A 104 -16.27 18.29 -16.02
C LEU A 104 -17.01 17.04 -16.55
N THR A 105 -16.89 15.94 -15.81
CA THR A 105 -17.54 14.66 -16.11
C THR A 105 -18.44 14.23 -14.95
N ARG A 106 -19.49 13.47 -15.26
CA ARG A 106 -20.49 13.08 -14.24
C ARG A 106 -19.84 12.36 -13.07
N SER A 107 -18.94 11.42 -13.37
CA SER A 107 -18.24 10.68 -12.33
C SER A 107 -17.36 11.58 -11.47
N ALA A 108 -16.58 12.50 -12.06
CA ALA A 108 -15.71 13.40 -11.30
C ALA A 108 -16.49 14.36 -10.39
N ILE A 109 -17.59 14.92 -10.89
CA ILE A 109 -18.41 15.88 -10.13
C ILE A 109 -19.13 15.22 -8.95
N TYR A 110 -19.58 13.97 -9.09
CA TYR A 110 -20.52 13.37 -8.15
C TYR A 110 -19.99 12.15 -7.37
N SER A 111 -18.98 11.44 -7.86
CA SER A 111 -18.67 10.10 -7.31
C SER A 111 -17.23 9.64 -7.31
N ASN A 112 -16.34 10.19 -8.12
CA ASN A 112 -14.93 9.80 -8.09
C ASN A 112 -14.28 10.37 -6.82
N GLN A 113 -13.19 9.73 -6.42
CA GLN A 113 -12.28 10.34 -5.44
C GLN A 113 -11.49 11.42 -6.16
N GLU A 114 -11.92 12.65 -5.97
CA GLU A 114 -11.27 13.84 -6.50
C GLU A 114 -10.65 14.64 -5.37
N VAL A 115 -9.74 15.55 -5.71
CA VAL A 115 -9.23 16.56 -4.80
C VAL A 115 -9.22 17.87 -5.55
N MET A 116 -10.00 18.84 -5.08
CA MET A 116 -10.02 20.20 -5.58
C MET A 116 -9.79 21.17 -4.42
N ILE A 117 -8.95 22.17 -4.64
CA ILE A 117 -8.67 23.25 -3.69
C ILE A 117 -9.22 24.57 -4.21
N GLY A 118 -9.75 25.38 -3.30
CA GLY A 118 -10.10 26.77 -3.54
C GLY A 118 -8.88 27.68 -3.39
N ILE A 119 -8.71 28.62 -4.29
CA ILE A 119 -7.68 29.66 -4.27
C ILE A 119 -8.39 31.02 -4.33
N HIS A 120 -8.07 31.89 -3.39
CA HIS A 120 -8.65 33.23 -3.25
C HIS A 120 -7.72 34.30 -3.85
N PRO A 121 -8.20 35.52 -4.12
CA PRO A 121 -7.44 36.57 -4.84
C PRO A 121 -6.19 37.05 -4.12
N GLU A 122 -6.13 36.89 -2.80
CA GLU A 122 -4.96 37.23 -1.97
C GLU A 122 -3.75 36.31 -2.22
N ASP A 123 -3.96 35.17 -2.89
CA ASP A 123 -2.87 34.28 -3.29
C ASP A 123 -2.24 34.75 -4.59
N HIS A 124 -0.93 34.99 -4.61
CA HIS A 124 -0.17 35.36 -5.81
C HIS A 124 -0.43 34.46 -7.04
N ARG A 125 -0.72 33.17 -6.82
CA ARG A 125 -1.00 32.19 -7.89
C ARG A 125 -2.34 32.46 -8.59
N PHE A 126 -3.23 33.24 -7.98
CA PHE A 126 -4.53 33.57 -8.55
C PHE A 126 -4.38 34.26 -9.90
N ILE A 127 -3.54 35.30 -9.96
CA ILE A 127 -3.26 36.05 -11.20
C ILE A 127 -2.54 35.17 -12.22
N GLU A 128 -1.52 34.41 -11.79
CA GLU A 128 -0.78 33.49 -12.68
C GLU A 128 -1.72 32.46 -13.34
N LEU A 129 -2.72 31.95 -12.61
CA LEU A 129 -3.69 31.00 -13.16
C LEU A 129 -4.69 31.66 -14.13
N GLN A 130 -5.06 32.92 -13.91
CA GLN A 130 -5.88 33.69 -14.87
C GLN A 130 -5.09 33.99 -16.17
N GLU A 131 -3.80 34.32 -16.04
CA GLU A 131 -2.90 34.50 -17.18
C GLU A 131 -2.74 33.19 -17.95
N LEU A 132 -2.53 32.08 -17.26
CA LEU A 132 -2.43 30.75 -17.86
C LEU A 132 -3.70 30.37 -18.64
N PHE A 133 -4.89 30.64 -18.08
CA PHE A 133 -6.13 30.44 -18.82
C PHE A 133 -6.18 31.29 -20.09
N SER A 134 -5.73 32.55 -20.01
CA SER A 134 -5.69 33.46 -21.16
C SER A 134 -4.75 32.97 -22.26
N GLU A 135 -3.61 32.40 -21.90
CA GLU A 135 -2.69 31.73 -22.84
C GLU A 135 -3.35 30.52 -23.52
N TYR A 136 -3.97 29.64 -22.73
CA TYR A 136 -4.73 28.50 -23.27
C TYR A 136 -5.83 28.97 -24.21
N TRP A 137 -6.55 30.02 -23.81
CA TRP A 137 -7.65 30.57 -24.59
C TRP A 137 -7.15 31.03 -25.94
N ARG A 138 -6.11 31.86 -25.98
CA ARG A 138 -5.50 32.41 -27.20
C ARG A 138 -5.13 31.32 -28.21
N ASP A 139 -4.53 30.23 -27.74
CA ASP A 139 -3.96 29.19 -28.61
C ASP A 139 -5.00 28.12 -29.00
N ALA A 140 -6.09 27.98 -28.23
CA ALA A 140 -7.15 27.02 -28.51
C ALA A 140 -7.98 27.39 -29.75
N LYS A 141 -8.42 26.36 -30.50
CA LYS A 141 -9.27 26.54 -31.68
C LYS A 141 -10.72 26.75 -31.27
N VAL A 142 -11.45 27.63 -31.99
CA VAL A 142 -12.88 27.87 -31.74
C VAL A 142 -13.67 26.60 -32.02
N LEU A 143 -14.48 26.17 -31.06
CA LEU A 143 -15.41 25.05 -31.23
C LEU A 143 -16.63 25.54 -32.01
N ASN A 144 -16.87 24.95 -33.18
CA ASN A 144 -18.03 25.25 -34.02
C ASN A 144 -18.77 23.96 -34.41
N ARG A 145 -19.93 24.10 -35.07
CA ARG A 145 -20.78 22.96 -35.44
C ARG A 145 -20.05 21.95 -36.34
N ASP A 146 -19.20 22.42 -37.25
CA ASP A 146 -18.41 21.54 -38.13
C ASP A 146 -17.36 20.74 -37.35
N ALA A 147 -16.65 21.36 -36.41
CA ALA A 147 -15.69 20.69 -35.53
C ALA A 147 -16.38 19.59 -34.71
N VAL A 148 -17.55 19.86 -34.14
CA VAL A 148 -18.32 18.86 -33.38
C VAL A 148 -18.79 17.72 -34.28
N LYS A 149 -19.24 18.01 -35.51
CA LYS A 149 -19.63 16.99 -36.49
C LYS A 149 -18.46 16.08 -36.87
N CYS A 150 -17.30 16.65 -37.17
CA CYS A 150 -16.07 15.91 -37.45
C CYS A 150 -15.66 15.03 -36.26
N TYR A 151 -15.65 15.61 -35.06
CA TYR A 151 -15.32 14.89 -33.84
C TYR A 151 -16.28 13.74 -33.56
N ARG A 152 -17.60 13.92 -33.74
CA ARG A 152 -18.60 12.87 -33.56
C ARG A 152 -18.37 11.67 -34.47
N SER A 153 -17.98 11.91 -35.73
CA SER A 153 -17.64 10.82 -36.66
C SER A 153 -16.46 9.99 -36.15
N ILE A 154 -15.41 10.67 -35.67
CA ILE A 154 -14.23 10.01 -35.07
C ILE A 154 -14.62 9.26 -33.79
N TYR A 155 -15.37 9.90 -32.89
CA TYR A 155 -15.84 9.32 -31.63
C TYR A 155 -16.62 8.02 -31.88
N ASN A 156 -17.59 8.05 -32.78
CA ASN A 156 -18.41 6.89 -33.11
C ASN A 156 -17.59 5.75 -33.74
N LYS A 157 -16.61 6.08 -34.60
CA LYS A 157 -15.71 5.08 -35.20
C LYS A 157 -14.95 4.26 -34.15
N TYR A 158 -14.56 4.88 -33.04
CA TYR A 158 -13.75 4.25 -31.99
C TYR A 158 -14.54 3.88 -30.73
N TYR A 159 -15.88 4.00 -30.75
CA TYR A 159 -16.74 3.69 -29.62
C TYR A 159 -16.53 2.26 -29.07
N HIS A 160 -16.36 1.27 -29.95
CA HIS A 160 -16.10 -0.12 -29.54
C HIS A 160 -14.76 -0.31 -28.82
N ALA A 161 -13.71 0.45 -29.20
CA ALA A 161 -12.43 0.39 -28.51
C ALA A 161 -12.54 0.91 -27.07
N ASN A 162 -13.34 1.95 -26.84
CA ASN A 162 -13.64 2.42 -25.49
C ASN A 162 -14.43 1.40 -24.67
N LYS A 163 -15.34 0.65 -25.30
CA LYS A 163 -16.03 -0.46 -24.63
C LYS A 163 -15.06 -1.54 -24.16
N LEU A 164 -14.10 -1.94 -25.00
CA LEU A 164 -13.07 -2.91 -24.63
C LEU A 164 -12.22 -2.45 -23.43
N LEU A 165 -11.90 -1.16 -23.35
CA LEU A 165 -11.20 -0.60 -22.18
C LEU A 165 -12.04 -0.71 -20.91
N ASN A 166 -13.34 -0.41 -20.99
CA ASN A 166 -14.24 -0.61 -19.86
C ASN A 166 -14.34 -2.08 -19.47
N ASP A 167 -14.45 -3.00 -20.44
CA ASP A 167 -14.52 -4.44 -20.16
C ASP A 167 -13.25 -4.91 -19.44
N MET A 168 -12.07 -4.42 -19.82
CA MET A 168 -10.81 -4.67 -19.11
C MET A 168 -10.83 -4.15 -17.66
N GLU A 169 -11.39 -2.95 -17.41
CA GLU A 169 -11.55 -2.44 -16.04
C GLU A 169 -12.48 -3.35 -15.20
N HIS A 170 -13.54 -3.90 -15.79
CA HIS A 170 -14.41 -4.86 -15.12
C HIS A 170 -13.69 -6.19 -14.85
N ASP A 171 -12.91 -6.71 -15.80
CA ASP A 171 -12.12 -7.93 -15.62
C ASP A 171 -11.12 -7.79 -14.47
N VAL A 172 -10.53 -6.60 -14.30
CA VAL A 172 -9.65 -6.30 -13.15
C VAL A 172 -10.45 -6.39 -11.84
N ILE A 173 -11.63 -5.78 -11.77
CA ILE A 173 -12.49 -5.83 -10.57
C ILE A 173 -12.94 -7.26 -10.27
N ASP A 174 -13.33 -8.01 -11.29
CA ASP A 174 -13.82 -9.38 -11.13
C ASP A 174 -12.68 -10.34 -10.71
N THR A 175 -11.46 -10.10 -11.20
CA THR A 175 -10.30 -10.93 -10.89
C THR A 175 -9.63 -10.56 -9.57
N MET A 176 -9.41 -9.27 -9.33
CA MET A 176 -8.64 -8.75 -8.18
C MET A 176 -9.55 -8.33 -7.01
N GLY A 177 -10.87 -8.31 -7.22
CA GLY A 177 -11.84 -7.82 -6.26
C GLY A 177 -12.03 -6.29 -6.32
N ASP A 178 -13.18 -5.83 -5.87
CA ASP A 178 -13.53 -4.41 -5.80
C ASP A 178 -12.83 -3.70 -4.62
N VAL A 179 -11.55 -3.39 -4.78
CA VAL A 179 -10.71 -2.68 -3.81
C VAL A 179 -10.88 -1.16 -3.94
N ASN A 180 -11.87 -0.59 -3.23
CA ASN A 180 -12.05 0.88 -3.15
C ASN A 180 -11.80 1.42 -1.75
N PHE A 181 -11.30 2.65 -1.68
CA PHE A 181 -11.27 3.42 -0.44
C PHE A 181 -12.70 3.80 0.01
N SER A 182 -12.97 3.65 1.30
CA SER A 182 -14.33 3.56 1.87
C SER A 182 -15.04 4.89 2.12
N ASN A 183 -14.49 6.01 1.64
CA ASN A 183 -15.06 7.34 1.86
C ASN A 183 -16.30 7.65 0.99
N ILE A 184 -16.57 6.82 -0.02
CA ILE A 184 -17.72 6.90 -0.91
C ILE A 184 -18.54 5.62 -0.71
N ASN A 185 -19.59 5.71 0.11
CA ASN A 185 -20.40 4.55 0.51
C ASN A 185 -21.31 4.09 -0.63
N ARG A 186 -20.84 3.12 -1.44
CA ARG A 186 -21.69 2.36 -2.37
C ARG A 186 -21.89 0.92 -1.87
N GLY A 187 -22.80 0.73 -0.92
CA GLY A 187 -23.49 -0.55 -0.65
C GLY A 187 -22.67 -1.85 -0.68
N LYS A 188 -21.43 -1.88 -0.17
CA LYS A 188 -20.52 -3.02 -0.37
C LYS A 188 -20.87 -4.24 0.50
N LYS A 189 -20.64 -5.45 -0.06
CA LYS A 189 -20.49 -6.70 0.70
C LYS A 189 -19.31 -6.55 1.66
N LYS A 190 -19.51 -6.80 2.96
CA LYS A 190 -18.43 -6.82 3.94
C LYS A 190 -17.41 -7.90 3.56
N ALA A 191 -16.14 -7.52 3.44
CA ALA A 191 -15.04 -8.48 3.32
C ALA A 191 -15.06 -9.46 4.50
N SER A 192 -14.70 -10.72 4.26
CA SER A 192 -14.66 -11.72 5.33
C SER A 192 -13.54 -11.39 6.32
N GLN A 193 -13.71 -11.77 7.59
CA GLN A 193 -12.67 -11.56 8.62
C GLN A 193 -11.34 -12.21 8.23
N LYS A 194 -11.37 -13.34 7.51
CA LYS A 194 -10.18 -14.03 6.98
C LYS A 194 -9.44 -13.17 5.96
N SER A 195 -10.15 -12.58 4.99
CA SER A 195 -9.56 -11.71 3.97
C SER A 195 -8.97 -10.44 4.59
N ILE A 196 -9.70 -9.81 5.51
CA ILE A 196 -9.20 -8.63 6.25
C ILE A 196 -7.91 -8.96 7.00
N PHE A 197 -7.86 -10.12 7.68
CA PHE A 197 -6.67 -10.57 8.38
C PHE A 197 -5.50 -10.83 7.43
N GLN A 198 -5.73 -11.54 6.33
CA GLN A 198 -4.70 -11.84 5.33
C GLN A 198 -4.09 -10.57 4.73
N ASP A 199 -4.91 -9.60 4.31
CA ASP A 199 -4.44 -8.33 3.73
C ASP A 199 -3.64 -7.51 4.74
N THR A 200 -4.15 -7.42 5.98
CA THR A 200 -3.47 -6.71 7.06
C THR A 200 -2.13 -7.36 7.39
N TYR A 201 -2.11 -8.69 7.44
CA TYR A 201 -0.92 -9.47 7.72
C TYR A 201 0.12 -9.30 6.61
N GLN A 202 -0.27 -9.46 5.34
CA GLN A 202 0.61 -9.29 4.18
C GLN A 202 1.25 -7.92 4.15
N ARG A 203 0.47 -6.85 4.38
CA ARG A 203 0.98 -5.48 4.45
C ARG A 203 2.04 -5.32 5.55
N SER A 204 1.71 -5.74 6.78
CA SER A 204 2.62 -5.60 7.92
C SER A 204 3.91 -6.42 7.76
N TYR A 205 3.82 -7.58 7.11
CA TYR A 205 4.97 -8.43 6.82
C TYR A 205 5.83 -7.83 5.72
N GLN A 206 5.24 -7.32 4.63
CA GLN A 206 5.94 -6.63 3.54
C GLN A 206 6.73 -5.41 4.04
N GLU A 207 6.13 -4.59 4.91
CA GLU A 207 6.80 -3.46 5.55
C GLU A 207 8.05 -3.92 6.33
N SER A 208 7.93 -5.02 7.08
CA SER A 208 9.01 -5.59 7.87
C SER A 208 10.13 -6.18 7.00
N VAL A 209 9.79 -6.86 5.90
CA VAL A 209 10.76 -7.39 4.93
C VAL A 209 11.50 -6.27 4.23
N SER A 210 10.80 -5.21 3.79
CA SER A 210 11.44 -4.04 3.17
C SER A 210 12.41 -3.36 4.12
N ALA A 211 12.02 -3.17 5.38
CA ALA A 211 12.88 -2.62 6.43
C ALA A 211 14.09 -3.51 6.71
N PHE A 212 13.92 -4.84 6.74
CA PHE A 212 15.01 -5.79 6.91
C PHE A 212 16.01 -5.72 5.76
N ASN A 213 15.53 -5.66 4.51
CA ASN A 213 16.38 -5.60 3.32
C ASN A 213 17.28 -4.36 3.29
N ARG A 214 16.82 -3.24 3.84
CA ARG A 214 17.67 -2.04 4.03
C ARG A 214 18.87 -2.30 4.93
N ILE A 215 18.70 -3.11 5.98
CA ILE A 215 19.83 -3.54 6.82
C ILE A 215 20.72 -4.51 6.05
N VAL A 216 20.13 -5.46 5.32
CA VAL A 216 20.89 -6.42 4.49
C VAL A 216 21.78 -5.71 3.48
N GLU A 217 21.30 -4.65 2.84
CA GLU A 217 22.08 -3.83 1.89
C GLU A 217 23.36 -3.29 2.52
N ILE A 218 23.28 -2.75 3.75
CA ILE A 218 24.44 -2.25 4.47
C ILE A 218 25.31 -3.42 4.95
N TYR A 219 24.70 -4.46 5.50
CA TYR A 219 25.44 -5.60 6.03
C TYR A 219 26.28 -6.30 4.95
N LYS A 220 25.79 -6.37 3.71
CA LYS A 220 26.52 -6.92 2.57
C LYS A 220 27.79 -6.17 2.17
N THR A 221 28.02 -4.96 2.70
CA THR A 221 29.28 -4.23 2.51
C THR A 221 30.36 -4.64 3.51
N PHE A 222 30.04 -5.53 4.45
CA PHE A 222 30.95 -6.08 5.44
C PHE A 222 31.23 -7.56 5.15
N ASP A 223 32.34 -8.07 5.66
CA ASP A 223 32.62 -9.50 5.65
C ASP A 223 31.63 -10.27 6.52
N ARG A 224 31.49 -11.57 6.26
CA ARG A 224 30.66 -12.45 7.09
C ARG A 224 31.33 -12.68 8.45
N LYS A 225 30.56 -12.65 9.53
CA LYS A 225 31.06 -12.94 10.88
C LYS A 225 31.54 -14.38 11.05
N VAL A 226 30.89 -15.31 10.35
CA VAL A 226 31.28 -16.72 10.25
C VAL A 226 31.19 -17.19 8.79
N ASN A 227 31.79 -18.33 8.45
CA ASN A 227 31.71 -18.87 7.10
C ASN A 227 30.23 -19.01 6.64
N GLY A 228 29.91 -18.41 5.49
CA GLY A 228 28.56 -18.38 4.93
C GLY A 228 27.98 -19.74 4.55
N ASP A 229 28.82 -20.76 4.37
CA ASP A 229 28.38 -22.15 4.12
C ASP A 229 27.76 -22.79 5.36
N LEU A 230 28.12 -22.31 6.55
CA LEU A 230 27.64 -22.85 7.83
C LEU A 230 26.24 -22.31 8.16
N ILE A 231 25.95 -21.06 7.79
CA ILE A 231 24.70 -20.40 8.17
C ILE A 231 24.30 -19.31 7.16
N PRO A 232 23.01 -19.20 6.79
CA PRO A 232 22.55 -18.17 5.89
C PRO A 232 22.67 -16.77 6.53
N LEU A 233 22.93 -15.76 5.69
CA LEU A 233 23.13 -14.37 6.12
C LEU A 233 21.97 -13.84 6.96
N ARG A 234 20.72 -14.20 6.64
CA ARG A 234 19.55 -13.76 7.40
C ARG A 234 19.57 -14.15 8.89
N LEU A 235 20.16 -15.29 9.24
CA LEU A 235 20.26 -15.75 10.64
C LEU A 235 21.43 -15.09 11.39
N GLU A 236 22.49 -14.74 10.65
CA GLU A 236 23.56 -13.89 11.18
C GLU A 236 23.03 -12.49 11.49
N ILE A 237 22.22 -11.91 10.59
CA ILE A 237 21.56 -10.61 10.81
C ILE A 237 20.53 -10.69 11.95
N ASP A 238 19.78 -11.79 12.09
CA ASP A 238 18.90 -11.99 13.25
C ASP A 238 19.67 -12.01 14.59
N SER A 239 20.88 -12.58 14.58
CA SER A 239 21.77 -12.56 15.75
C SER A 239 22.36 -11.17 16.00
N PHE A 240 22.71 -10.42 14.95
CA PHE A 240 23.03 -9.00 15.05
C PHE A 240 21.86 -8.18 15.64
N PHE A 241 20.61 -8.49 15.29
CA PHE A 241 19.45 -7.84 15.91
C PHE A 241 19.32 -8.16 17.39
N SER A 242 19.71 -9.36 17.82
CA SER A 242 19.84 -9.66 19.25
C SER A 242 20.91 -8.80 19.90
N PHE A 243 22.11 -8.71 19.34
CA PHE A 243 23.15 -7.79 19.83
C PHE A 243 22.65 -6.34 19.97
N VAL A 244 21.98 -5.80 18.94
CA VAL A 244 21.42 -4.43 18.98
C VAL A 244 20.36 -4.30 20.06
N ARG A 245 19.47 -5.30 20.21
CA ARG A 245 18.44 -5.31 21.26
C ARG A 245 19.06 -5.28 22.66
N ASP A 246 20.16 -5.99 22.87
CA ASP A 246 20.78 -6.18 24.18
C ASP A 246 21.59 -4.97 24.62
N PHE A 247 22.31 -4.31 23.70
CA PHE A 247 23.21 -3.21 24.03
C PHE A 247 22.65 -1.82 23.73
N TYR A 248 21.75 -1.67 22.76
CA TYR A 248 21.40 -0.37 22.18
C TYR A 248 19.90 -0.06 22.22
N ALA A 249 19.07 -1.02 21.83
CA ALA A 249 17.62 -0.90 21.79
C ALA A 249 16.97 -1.44 23.09
N THR A 250 17.62 -1.19 24.23
CA THR A 250 17.16 -1.65 25.55
C THR A 250 15.85 -0.98 25.97
N GLN A 251 14.95 -1.76 26.59
CA GLN A 251 13.64 -1.27 27.03
C GLN A 251 12.85 -0.59 25.89
N ASP A 252 12.56 0.70 26.01
CA ASP A 252 11.73 1.48 25.09
C ASP A 252 12.54 2.49 24.25
N THR A 253 13.88 2.46 24.30
CA THR A 253 14.74 3.42 23.56
C THR A 253 14.49 3.40 22.04
N TRP A 254 14.04 2.26 21.51
CA TRP A 254 13.65 2.08 20.11
C TRP A 254 12.44 2.95 19.71
N LYS A 255 11.51 3.24 20.62
CA LYS A 255 10.31 4.05 20.33
C LYS A 255 10.66 5.49 19.98
N HIS A 256 11.72 6.00 20.59
CA HIS A 256 12.11 7.41 20.57
C HIS A 256 13.08 7.76 19.44
N GLN A 257 13.49 6.79 18.62
CA GLN A 257 14.40 7.05 17.50
C GLN A 257 13.66 7.82 16.38
N PRO A 258 14.34 8.77 15.70
CA PRO A 258 13.78 9.44 14.53
C PRO A 258 13.25 8.45 13.50
N LEU A 259 12.17 8.82 12.79
CA LEU A 259 11.68 8.05 11.65
C LEU A 259 12.38 8.51 10.39
N GLY A 260 12.76 7.56 9.53
CA GLY A 260 13.46 7.84 8.28
C GLY A 260 14.51 6.79 7.96
N TRP A 261 14.90 6.73 6.69
CA TRP A 261 16.02 5.91 6.22
C TRP A 261 17.00 6.78 5.43
N ASP A 262 17.63 7.70 6.15
CA ASP A 262 18.58 8.68 5.64
C ASP A 262 20.04 8.24 5.86
N GLU A 263 20.99 9.09 5.46
CA GLU A 263 22.41 8.82 5.61
C GLU A 263 22.84 8.65 7.08
N GLN A 264 22.17 9.34 8.00
CA GLN A 264 22.45 9.20 9.44
C GLN A 264 22.08 7.80 9.93
N GLN A 265 20.91 7.27 9.56
CA GLN A 265 20.51 5.91 9.93
C GLN A 265 21.38 4.85 9.25
N ARG A 266 21.80 5.09 7.99
CA ARG A 266 22.74 4.20 7.28
C ARG A 266 24.09 4.15 8.00
N SER A 267 24.66 5.30 8.34
CA SER A 267 25.92 5.41 9.08
C SER A 267 25.83 4.76 10.47
N LYS A 268 24.74 4.99 11.21
CA LYS A 268 24.46 4.34 12.51
C LYS A 268 24.42 2.82 12.37
N THR A 269 23.73 2.31 11.35
CA THR A 269 23.64 0.87 11.07
C THR A 269 25.01 0.29 10.76
N ALA A 270 25.78 0.91 9.88
CA ALA A 270 27.15 0.50 9.53
C ALA A 270 28.07 0.48 10.76
N LYS A 271 27.99 1.48 11.63
CA LYS A 271 28.76 1.54 12.88
C LYS A 271 28.46 0.36 13.80
N LEU A 272 27.18 0.04 14.01
CA LEU A 272 26.78 -1.07 14.87
C LEU A 272 27.12 -2.44 14.26
N ILE A 273 27.06 -2.59 12.93
CA ILE A 273 27.51 -3.80 12.25
C ILE A 273 29.02 -3.98 12.43
N ASN A 274 29.82 -2.92 12.27
CA ASN A 274 31.26 -2.97 12.50
C ASN A 274 31.58 -3.42 13.93
N GLU A 275 30.89 -2.88 14.93
CA GLU A 275 31.07 -3.29 16.33
C GLU A 275 30.67 -4.74 16.56
N TRP A 276 29.55 -5.17 16.00
CA TRP A 276 29.10 -6.56 16.02
C TRP A 276 30.14 -7.52 15.43
N MET A 277 30.77 -7.18 14.31
CA MET A 277 31.82 -8.00 13.70
C MET A 277 33.00 -8.23 14.65
N ASN A 278 33.34 -7.21 15.45
CA ASN A 278 34.47 -7.23 16.38
C ASN A 278 34.11 -7.71 17.80
N THR A 279 32.84 -8.03 18.06
CA THR A 279 32.37 -8.47 19.39
C THR A 279 32.03 -9.96 19.36
N LYS A 280 32.67 -10.77 20.22
CA LYS A 280 32.29 -12.18 20.36
C LYS A 280 30.85 -12.28 20.88
N TRP A 281 30.01 -13.07 20.21
CA TRP A 281 28.64 -13.30 20.65
C TRP A 281 28.37 -14.78 20.86
N GLU A 282 28.72 -15.30 22.03
CA GLU A 282 28.68 -16.75 22.33
C GLU A 282 27.36 -17.44 21.96
N HIS A 283 26.23 -16.73 22.04
CA HIS A 283 24.96 -17.29 21.59
C HIS A 283 24.93 -17.59 20.08
N PHE A 284 25.54 -16.76 19.23
CA PHE A 284 25.63 -17.01 17.79
C PHE A 284 26.76 -18.00 17.45
N GLU A 285 28.00 -17.65 17.78
CA GLU A 285 29.18 -18.45 17.41
C GLU A 285 29.21 -19.83 18.07
N ASP A 286 28.83 -19.95 19.35
CA ASP A 286 29.02 -21.19 20.11
C ASP A 286 27.72 -22.03 20.24
N ARG A 287 26.55 -21.45 19.92
CA ARG A 287 25.25 -22.14 20.01
C ARG A 287 24.48 -22.20 18.69
N ILE A 288 24.17 -21.05 18.08
CA ILE A 288 23.33 -21.04 16.88
C ILE A 288 24.01 -21.76 15.71
N VAL A 289 25.26 -21.39 15.42
CA VAL A 289 26.00 -21.91 14.26
C VAL A 289 26.30 -23.42 14.40
N PRO A 290 26.92 -23.91 15.50
CA PRO A 290 27.29 -25.32 15.61
C PRO A 290 26.16 -26.26 16.03
N HIS A 291 25.12 -25.78 16.72
CA HIS A 291 24.12 -26.66 17.34
C HIS A 291 22.70 -26.39 16.82
N ASN A 292 22.18 -25.17 17.01
CA ASN A 292 20.75 -24.91 16.76
C ASN A 292 20.39 -24.97 15.28
N TYR A 293 21.16 -24.31 14.41
CA TYR A 293 20.88 -24.30 12.98
C TYR A 293 21.02 -25.70 12.34
N PRO A 294 22.07 -26.49 12.65
CA PRO A 294 22.14 -27.89 12.23
C PRO A 294 20.98 -28.74 12.73
N LEU A 295 20.55 -28.57 14.00
CA LEU A 295 19.43 -29.33 14.58
C LEU A 295 18.12 -29.04 13.82
N ILE A 296 17.73 -27.77 13.69
CA ILE A 296 16.48 -27.41 13.03
C ILE A 296 16.51 -27.78 11.53
N LYS A 297 17.67 -27.65 10.88
CA LYS A 297 17.84 -28.07 9.48
C LYS A 297 17.76 -29.58 9.30
N LYS A 298 18.28 -30.37 10.25
CA LYS A 298 18.18 -31.84 10.22
C LYS A 298 16.72 -32.31 10.29
N VAL A 299 15.91 -31.67 11.13
CA VAL A 299 14.53 -32.11 11.38
C VAL A 299 13.54 -31.49 10.41
N LEU A 300 13.69 -30.19 10.10
CA LEU A 300 12.72 -29.40 9.33
C LEU A 300 13.21 -29.00 7.95
N GLY A 301 14.44 -29.35 7.56
CA GLY A 301 15.10 -28.89 6.32
C GLY A 301 14.62 -29.54 5.02
N SER A 302 13.73 -30.54 5.06
CA SER A 302 13.02 -31.03 3.89
C SER A 302 11.65 -31.62 4.26
N LYS A 303 10.80 -31.89 3.25
CA LYS A 303 9.51 -32.57 3.47
C LYS A 303 9.73 -33.98 4.05
N GLU A 304 10.71 -34.69 3.53
CA GLU A 304 11.06 -36.06 3.90
C GLU A 304 11.60 -36.14 5.33
N ALA A 305 12.39 -35.15 5.74
CA ALA A 305 12.87 -35.03 7.12
C ALA A 305 11.70 -34.84 8.09
N ILE A 306 10.74 -33.96 7.77
CA ILE A 306 9.56 -33.72 8.63
C ILE A 306 8.69 -34.98 8.73
N ILE A 307 8.48 -35.70 7.62
CA ILE A 307 7.68 -36.93 7.61
C ILE A 307 8.30 -38.00 8.50
N SER A 308 9.63 -38.15 8.45
CA SER A 308 10.36 -39.18 9.18
C SER A 308 10.66 -38.83 10.64
N ALA A 309 10.71 -37.54 11.01
CA ALA A 309 10.96 -37.09 12.37
C ALA A 309 9.86 -37.54 13.35
N SER A 310 10.24 -37.87 14.59
CA SER A 310 9.24 -38.10 15.65
C SER A 310 8.65 -36.77 16.14
N MET A 311 7.50 -36.80 16.81
CA MET A 311 6.95 -35.60 17.48
C MET A 311 7.97 -34.96 18.44
N ILE A 312 8.76 -35.77 19.15
CA ILE A 312 9.78 -35.31 20.08
C ILE A 312 10.86 -34.53 19.33
N ASP A 313 11.39 -35.08 18.23
CA ASP A 313 12.40 -34.41 17.41
C ASP A 313 11.89 -33.08 16.85
N ILE A 314 10.62 -33.05 16.41
CA ILE A 314 9.98 -31.82 15.93
C ILE A 314 9.93 -30.79 17.04
N VAL A 315 9.51 -31.16 18.25
CA VAL A 315 9.42 -30.22 19.37
C VAL A 315 10.79 -29.72 19.81
N GLU A 316 11.82 -30.56 19.82
CA GLU A 316 13.21 -30.11 20.06
C GLU A 316 13.67 -29.11 18.99
N ALA A 317 13.36 -29.36 17.71
CA ALA A 317 13.67 -28.43 16.64
C ALA A 317 12.90 -27.10 16.77
N LEU A 318 11.63 -27.13 17.20
CA LEU A 318 10.86 -25.92 17.47
C LEU A 318 11.40 -25.12 18.66
N CYS A 319 12.05 -25.76 19.64
CA CYS A 319 12.72 -25.09 20.76
C CYS A 319 13.96 -24.28 20.36
N VAL A 320 14.42 -24.39 19.10
CA VAL A 320 15.43 -23.47 18.55
C VAL A 320 14.87 -22.06 18.37
N LEU A 321 13.57 -21.93 18.09
CA LEU A 321 12.91 -20.64 17.89
C LEU A 321 12.74 -19.93 19.24
N HIS A 322 13.19 -18.68 19.34
CA HIS A 322 13.01 -17.90 20.56
C HIS A 322 11.53 -17.73 20.90
N SER A 323 10.70 -17.44 19.91
CA SER A 323 9.26 -17.24 20.13
C SER A 323 8.55 -18.51 20.63
N PHE A 324 9.10 -19.71 20.39
CA PHE A 324 8.57 -20.94 20.94
C PHE A 324 9.18 -21.25 22.31
N HIS A 325 10.50 -21.29 22.40
CA HIS A 325 11.25 -21.62 23.62
C HIS A 325 10.82 -20.74 24.79
N ASP A 326 10.86 -19.41 24.62
CA ASP A 326 10.68 -18.46 25.72
C ASP A 326 9.29 -18.45 26.34
N ARG A 327 8.33 -19.14 25.70
CA ARG A 327 7.02 -19.38 26.27
C ARG A 327 7.06 -20.26 27.51
N PHE A 328 8.17 -20.98 27.77
CA PHE A 328 8.35 -21.77 29.00
C PHE A 328 8.08 -20.94 30.26
N ARG A 329 8.30 -19.62 30.21
CA ARG A 329 8.04 -18.67 31.31
C ARG A 329 6.58 -18.63 31.74
N PHE A 330 5.65 -19.05 30.87
CA PHE A 330 4.21 -19.10 31.13
C PHE A 330 3.73 -20.48 31.60
N TYR A 331 4.62 -21.47 31.70
CA TYR A 331 4.27 -22.82 32.12
C TYR A 331 4.91 -23.15 33.47
N LYS A 332 4.07 -23.54 34.44
CA LYS A 332 4.55 -24.05 35.73
C LYS A 332 5.27 -25.39 35.49
N GLY A 333 6.58 -25.44 35.76
CA GLY A 333 7.45 -26.57 35.39
C GLY A 333 8.36 -26.30 34.18
N GLY A 334 8.27 -25.10 33.58
CA GLY A 334 9.21 -24.60 32.59
C GLY A 334 9.13 -25.35 31.25
N LEU A 335 10.29 -25.63 30.66
CA LEU A 335 10.39 -26.10 29.29
C LEU A 335 9.75 -27.48 29.08
N ASN A 336 9.88 -28.40 30.03
CA ASN A 336 9.29 -29.74 29.91
C ASN A 336 7.76 -29.66 29.82
N THR A 337 7.14 -28.83 30.65
CA THR A 337 5.69 -28.62 30.63
C THR A 337 5.21 -27.94 29.35
N LEU A 338 6.01 -27.02 28.77
CA LEU A 338 5.71 -26.46 27.45
C LEU A 338 5.73 -27.56 26.37
N LYS A 339 6.77 -28.42 26.36
CA LYS A 339 6.90 -29.51 25.40
C LYS A 339 5.73 -30.49 25.50
N GLU A 340 5.41 -30.95 26.71
CA GLU A 340 4.27 -31.81 26.99
C GLU A 340 2.94 -31.17 26.57
N SER A 341 2.76 -29.88 26.86
CA SER A 341 1.54 -29.15 26.47
C SER A 341 1.38 -29.06 24.96
N PHE A 342 2.45 -28.79 24.20
CA PHE A 342 2.40 -28.77 22.74
C PHE A 342 2.07 -30.15 22.17
N MET A 343 2.75 -31.20 22.66
CA MET A 343 2.53 -32.58 22.20
C MET A 343 1.12 -33.08 22.55
N GLY A 344 0.64 -32.79 23.76
CA GLY A 344 -0.69 -33.22 24.21
C GLY A 344 -1.86 -32.46 23.58
N SER A 345 -1.61 -31.28 22.98
CA SER A 345 -2.65 -30.47 22.34
C SER A 345 -2.64 -30.53 20.81
N ASN A 346 -1.74 -31.29 20.19
CA ASN A 346 -1.65 -31.41 18.74
C ASN A 346 -1.40 -32.85 18.30
N GLU A 347 -2.15 -33.33 17.31
CA GLU A 347 -1.88 -34.62 16.66
C GLU A 347 -0.62 -34.53 15.78
N GLU A 348 0.26 -35.54 15.86
CA GLU A 348 1.54 -35.57 15.13
C GLU A 348 1.38 -35.37 13.61
N GLN A 349 0.41 -36.05 13.00
CA GLN A 349 0.15 -35.92 11.57
C GLN A 349 -0.28 -34.51 11.18
N ARG A 350 -1.04 -33.83 12.04
CA ARG A 350 -1.46 -32.44 11.83
C ARG A 350 -0.28 -31.48 11.96
N VAL A 351 0.61 -31.70 12.93
CA VAL A 351 1.86 -30.93 13.06
C VAL A 351 2.70 -31.07 11.79
N LYS A 352 2.97 -32.31 11.37
CA LYS A 352 3.74 -32.58 10.14
C LYS A 352 3.11 -31.95 8.91
N LYS A 353 1.80 -32.12 8.70
CA LYS A 353 1.04 -31.47 7.61
C LYS A 353 1.22 -29.95 7.62
N THR A 354 1.07 -29.32 8.78
CA THR A 354 1.17 -27.86 8.92
C THR A 354 2.58 -27.36 8.63
N LEU A 355 3.61 -28.01 9.19
CA LEU A 355 5.00 -27.62 8.97
C LEU A 355 5.42 -27.79 7.50
N ILE A 356 4.99 -28.89 6.85
CA ILE A 356 5.21 -29.12 5.42
C ILE A 356 4.50 -28.05 4.59
N TYR A 357 3.25 -27.71 4.93
CA TYR A 357 2.52 -26.65 4.26
C TYR A 357 3.26 -25.32 4.40
N LEU A 358 3.57 -24.89 5.63
CA LEU A 358 4.26 -23.63 5.89
C LEU A 358 5.58 -23.50 5.11
N LEU A 359 6.47 -24.49 5.27
CA LEU A 359 7.86 -24.40 4.78
C LEU A 359 8.02 -24.82 3.31
N TYR A 360 7.15 -25.70 2.80
CA TYR A 360 7.34 -26.35 1.49
C TYR A 360 6.05 -26.49 0.66
N GLY A 361 4.96 -25.84 1.08
CA GLY A 361 3.73 -25.74 0.31
C GLY A 361 3.91 -24.92 -0.96
N THR A 362 2.99 -25.06 -1.90
CA THR A 362 2.92 -24.23 -3.11
C THR A 362 2.28 -22.86 -2.81
N GLY A 363 2.38 -21.92 -3.74
CA GLY A 363 1.80 -20.58 -3.61
C GLY A 363 2.68 -19.60 -2.84
N ASP A 364 2.08 -18.47 -2.43
CA ASP A 364 2.78 -17.40 -1.72
C ASP A 364 3.07 -17.76 -0.24
N PRO A 365 4.32 -17.69 0.23
CA PRO A 365 4.68 -18.03 1.62
C PRO A 365 3.97 -17.17 2.67
N VAL A 366 3.67 -15.90 2.37
CA VAL A 366 2.98 -15.01 3.32
C VAL A 366 1.53 -15.43 3.54
N THR A 367 0.88 -15.89 2.48
CA THR A 367 -0.46 -16.48 2.52
C THR A 367 -0.46 -17.79 3.31
N ARG A 368 0.58 -18.63 3.15
CA ARG A 368 0.73 -19.86 3.96
C ARG A 368 0.89 -19.54 5.44
N MET A 369 1.72 -18.56 5.78
CA MET A 369 1.83 -18.06 7.16
C MET A 369 0.49 -17.60 7.71
N ALA A 370 -0.25 -16.77 6.95
CA ALA A 370 -1.55 -16.28 7.38
C ALA A 370 -2.55 -17.43 7.64
N ASN A 371 -2.55 -18.46 6.79
CA ASN A 371 -3.38 -19.65 6.98
C ASN A 371 -2.96 -20.43 8.23
N CYS A 372 -1.66 -20.62 8.50
CA CYS A 372 -1.19 -21.25 9.74
C CYS A 372 -1.56 -20.47 11.02
N ILE A 373 -1.89 -19.18 10.92
CA ILE A 373 -2.28 -18.35 12.07
C ILE A 373 -3.80 -18.34 12.26
N TYR A 374 -4.55 -18.28 11.16
CA TYR A 374 -6.00 -18.01 11.20
C TYR A 374 -6.85 -19.22 10.83
N ASP A 375 -6.42 -20.05 9.88
CA ASP A 375 -7.22 -21.16 9.35
C ASP A 375 -7.19 -22.36 10.30
N SER A 376 -8.37 -22.83 10.72
CA SER A 376 -8.50 -23.98 11.61
C SER A 376 -7.93 -25.28 11.03
N GLU A 377 -7.74 -25.37 9.71
CA GLU A 377 -7.09 -26.53 9.08
C GLU A 377 -5.59 -26.60 9.40
N TYR A 378 -4.91 -25.45 9.47
CA TYR A 378 -3.44 -25.36 9.62
C TYR A 378 -3.00 -24.80 10.97
N LYS A 379 -3.90 -24.20 11.74
CA LYS A 379 -3.57 -23.65 13.04
C LYS A 379 -3.19 -24.76 14.02
N LEU A 380 -2.06 -24.60 14.69
CA LEU A 380 -1.61 -25.49 15.76
C LEU A 380 -1.81 -24.82 17.12
N ASN A 381 -2.15 -25.64 18.12
CA ASN A 381 -2.21 -25.18 19.49
C ASN A 381 -0.80 -24.86 19.99
N GLN A 382 -0.67 -23.81 20.80
CA GLN A 382 0.62 -23.36 21.33
C GLN A 382 1.65 -22.95 20.24
N PHE A 383 1.17 -22.59 19.04
CA PHE A 383 1.99 -22.12 17.93
C PHE A 383 1.37 -20.88 17.28
N GLY A 384 1.75 -19.70 17.76
CA GLY A 384 1.15 -18.43 17.35
C GLY A 384 1.86 -17.74 16.18
N LYS A 385 1.44 -16.50 15.88
CA LYS A 385 1.99 -15.63 14.84
C LYS A 385 3.52 -15.53 14.88
N SER A 386 4.09 -15.24 16.05
CA SER A 386 5.55 -15.12 16.22
C SER A 386 6.28 -16.40 15.84
N ASN A 387 5.72 -17.57 16.18
CA ASN A 387 6.32 -18.87 15.88
C ASN A 387 6.27 -19.20 14.39
N VAL A 388 5.16 -18.90 13.73
CA VAL A 388 5.01 -19.08 12.28
C VAL A 388 6.01 -18.22 11.51
N GLN A 389 6.12 -16.94 11.88
CA GLN A 389 7.03 -16.00 11.22
C GLN A 389 8.51 -16.29 11.52
N GLU A 390 8.83 -16.67 12.76
CA GLU A 390 10.20 -17.01 13.11
C GLU A 390 10.62 -18.31 12.43
N LEU A 391 9.78 -19.36 12.47
CA LEU A 391 10.09 -20.64 11.84
C LEU A 391 10.36 -20.50 10.34
N ILE A 392 9.53 -19.76 9.61
CA ILE A 392 9.77 -19.56 8.18
C ILE A 392 11.11 -18.84 7.99
N GLY A 393 11.42 -17.81 8.79
CA GLY A 393 12.71 -17.11 8.71
C GLY A 393 13.93 -18.00 8.97
N TRP A 394 13.78 -19.03 9.81
CA TRP A 394 14.83 -20.03 10.02
C TRP A 394 14.98 -20.98 8.84
N ILE A 395 13.88 -21.58 8.40
CA ILE A 395 13.83 -22.58 7.33
C ILE A 395 12.85 -22.13 6.24
N ASN A 396 13.36 -21.68 5.10
CA ASN A 396 12.54 -21.42 3.91
C ASN A 396 13.39 -21.51 2.63
N LYS A 397 12.71 -21.60 1.49
CA LYS A 397 13.34 -21.59 0.15
C LYS A 397 13.44 -20.18 -0.44
N GLU A 398 12.61 -19.27 0.05
CA GLU A 398 12.33 -17.95 -0.49
C GLU A 398 13.22 -16.82 0.09
N ASP A 399 14.25 -17.19 0.86
CA ASP A 399 15.15 -16.36 1.66
C ASP A 399 14.45 -15.28 2.52
N LEU A 400 13.28 -15.61 3.08
CA LEU A 400 12.54 -14.70 3.95
C LEU A 400 13.25 -14.48 5.29
N PRO A 401 13.22 -13.26 5.87
CA PRO A 401 13.89 -12.96 7.12
C PRO A 401 13.14 -13.48 8.35
N VAL A 402 13.84 -13.54 9.49
CA VAL A 402 13.24 -13.80 10.80
C VAL A 402 12.53 -12.54 11.30
N ILE A 403 11.19 -12.57 11.35
CA ILE A 403 10.36 -11.46 11.85
C ILE A 403 9.62 -11.86 13.13
N ASN A 404 10.02 -11.28 14.26
CA ASN A 404 9.32 -11.41 15.53
C ASN A 404 9.28 -10.05 16.28
N GLY A 405 8.82 -10.06 17.54
CA GLY A 405 8.73 -8.85 18.37
C GLY A 405 10.07 -8.13 18.51
N ARG A 406 11.16 -8.87 18.75
CA ARG A 406 12.53 -8.35 18.77
C ARG A 406 12.89 -7.67 17.45
N THR A 407 12.71 -8.37 16.32
CA THR A 407 13.05 -7.84 15.00
C THR A 407 12.36 -6.50 14.74
N THR A 408 11.04 -6.42 14.95
CA THR A 408 10.28 -5.19 14.66
C THR A 408 10.67 -4.00 15.54
N LYS A 409 11.11 -4.24 16.78
CA LYS A 409 11.69 -3.21 17.66
C LYS A 409 13.04 -2.71 17.15
N VAL A 410 13.93 -3.61 16.75
CA VAL A 410 15.25 -3.24 16.21
C VAL A 410 15.13 -2.50 14.88
N LEU A 411 14.23 -2.94 13.99
CA LEU A 411 13.94 -2.21 12.75
C LEU A 411 13.45 -0.78 13.03
N ARG A 412 12.59 -0.61 14.05
CA ARG A 412 12.12 0.71 14.49
C ARG A 412 13.24 1.56 15.10
N TYR A 413 14.17 0.95 15.83
CA TYR A 413 15.36 1.61 16.37
C TYR A 413 16.28 2.18 15.27
N PHE A 414 16.32 1.54 14.11
CA PHE A 414 17.00 2.03 12.90
C PHE A 414 16.18 3.03 12.06
N GLY A 415 15.03 3.47 12.56
CA GLY A 415 14.22 4.52 11.93
C GLY A 415 13.14 4.01 10.97
N ASN A 416 12.94 2.70 10.84
CA ASN A 416 11.90 2.14 9.98
C ASN A 416 10.51 2.22 10.62
N LYS A 417 9.51 2.64 9.85
CA LYS A 417 8.10 2.61 10.26
C LYS A 417 7.52 1.22 9.95
N VAL A 418 7.49 0.34 10.96
CA VAL A 418 6.94 -1.02 10.86
C VAL A 418 5.94 -1.30 11.98
N VAL A 419 4.92 -2.09 11.68
CA VAL A 419 3.97 -2.59 12.69
C VAL A 419 4.69 -3.48 13.69
N GLN A 420 4.51 -3.21 14.98
CA GLN A 420 5.14 -4.00 16.04
C GLN A 420 4.40 -5.33 16.21
N VAL A 421 5.16 -6.41 16.26
CA VAL A 421 4.63 -7.75 16.58
C VAL A 421 4.59 -7.90 18.09
N SER A 422 3.40 -8.15 18.65
CA SER A 422 3.26 -8.53 20.06
C SER A 422 3.80 -9.95 20.26
N GLU A 423 4.59 -10.15 21.31
CA GLU A 423 5.08 -11.47 21.72
C GLU A 423 3.98 -12.34 22.33
#